data_AF-A0A2D6XDX2-F1
#
_entry.id   AF-A0A2D6XDX2-F1
#
_cell.length_a   1.000
_cell.length_b   1.000
_cell.length_c   1.000
_cell.angle_alpha   90.00
_cell.angle_beta   90.00
_cell.angle_gamma   90.00
#
_symmetry.space_group_name_H-M   'P 1'
#
loop_
_entity.id
_entity.type
_entity.pdbx_description
1 polymer ?
#
loop_
_entity_poly.entity_id
_entity_poly.type
_entity_poly.pdbx_seq_one_letter_code
_entity_poly.pdbx_strand_id
1 'polypeptide(L)'
;MALATTTLSSAVAVDDTSVVVASATSFDAGRLVLVDNEVMQVAQNYTSGTTVDVLRGVNGSATVAHVVTSNVTHGDATDFSTAASQEIVGYQASRATVISSITATGTLTLPTAGTDARVILNGTSVIALTIPVPTKDMDGCLLTIVGNGAAAHTLTFTGGLSGAGSSYDVVTTNSTAPIAFTVIACNGLWNSFVATPMAGTVTNITGTVA
;
A
#
# COMPACT_ATOMS: atom_id res chain seq x y z
N MET A 1 5.13 2.06 44.08
CA MET A 1 6.26 1.22 44.55
C MET A 1 7.48 1.61 43.70
N ALA A 2 8.59 0.88 43.65
CA ALA A 2 9.55 1.09 42.55
C ALA A 2 9.14 0.20 41.37
N LEU A 3 9.38 0.65 40.13
CA LEU A 3 9.22 -0.19 38.94
C LEU A 3 10.05 -1.48 39.11
N ALA A 4 9.45 -2.61 38.78
CA ALA A 4 10.10 -3.91 38.76
C ALA A 4 10.36 -4.35 37.32
N THR A 5 11.35 -5.22 37.13
CA THR A 5 11.70 -5.74 35.80
C THR A 5 11.77 -7.26 35.80
N THR A 6 11.39 -7.84 34.68
CA THR A 6 11.46 -9.27 34.35
C THR A 6 11.64 -9.38 32.83
N THR A 7 11.61 -10.58 32.28
CA THR A 7 11.72 -10.80 30.82
C THR A 7 10.60 -11.70 30.31
N LEU A 8 10.27 -11.59 29.03
CA LEU A 8 9.37 -12.54 28.38
C LEU A 8 10.01 -13.94 28.30
N SER A 9 9.26 -14.96 28.71
CA SER A 9 9.62 -16.39 28.60
C SER A 9 9.20 -17.00 27.25
N SER A 10 8.34 -16.31 26.48
CA SER A 10 7.95 -16.67 25.13
C SER A 10 7.72 -15.41 24.28
N ALA A 11 7.76 -15.55 22.95
CA ALA A 11 7.30 -14.48 22.06
C ALA A 11 5.80 -14.20 22.28
N VAL A 12 5.40 -12.96 22.01
CA VAL A 12 4.02 -12.48 22.12
C VAL A 12 3.58 -12.00 20.75
N ALA A 13 2.52 -12.56 20.19
CA ALA A 13 1.94 -12.13 18.94
C ALA A 13 1.09 -10.86 19.10
N VAL A 14 0.75 -10.21 17.99
CA VAL A 14 -0.03 -8.94 17.99
C VAL A 14 -1.39 -9.11 18.67
N ASP A 15 -2.04 -10.26 18.50
CA ASP A 15 -3.39 -10.53 18.99
C ASP A 15 -3.42 -11.30 20.33
N ASP A 16 -2.26 -11.63 20.90
CA ASP A 16 -2.19 -12.34 22.18
C ASP A 16 -2.71 -11.46 23.33
N THR A 17 -3.59 -12.03 24.14
CA THR A 17 -4.19 -11.36 25.33
C THR A 17 -3.52 -11.76 26.64
N SER A 18 -2.38 -12.45 26.57
CA SER A 18 -1.59 -12.83 27.73
C SER A 18 -0.11 -12.79 27.40
N VAL A 19 0.73 -12.55 28.40
CA VAL A 19 2.19 -12.59 28.28
C VAL A 19 2.75 -13.60 29.28
N VAL A 20 3.78 -14.36 28.87
CA VAL A 20 4.48 -15.27 29.78
C VAL A 20 5.77 -14.59 30.24
N VAL A 21 5.89 -14.33 31.53
CA VAL A 21 7.07 -13.67 32.14
C VAL A 21 7.96 -14.67 32.87
N ALA A 22 9.26 -14.38 32.97
CA ALA A 22 10.22 -15.24 33.68
C ALA A 22 10.02 -15.21 35.21
N SER A 23 9.54 -14.08 35.72
CA SER A 23 9.13 -13.88 37.10
C SER A 23 7.91 -12.98 37.15
N ALA A 24 6.88 -13.44 37.87
CA ALA A 24 5.65 -12.68 38.13
C ALA A 24 5.62 -12.08 39.55
N THR A 25 6.77 -12.02 40.24
CA THR A 25 6.85 -11.38 41.55
C THR A 25 6.38 -9.94 41.44
N SER A 26 5.44 -9.54 42.31
CA SER A 26 4.79 -8.22 42.33
C SER A 26 3.96 -7.85 41.09
N PHE A 27 3.61 -8.81 40.24
CA PHE A 27 2.47 -8.60 39.33
C PHE A 27 1.18 -8.65 40.15
N ASP A 28 0.27 -7.74 39.85
CA ASP A 28 -1.06 -7.66 40.46
C ASP A 28 -2.05 -7.06 39.46
N ALA A 29 -3.33 -7.31 39.65
CA ALA A 29 -4.41 -6.79 38.82
C ALA A 29 -4.32 -5.25 38.68
N GLY A 30 -4.48 -4.76 37.44
CA GLY A 30 -4.51 -3.33 37.13
C GLY A 30 -3.16 -2.64 37.02
N ARG A 31 -2.05 -3.32 37.32
CA ARG A 31 -0.69 -2.77 37.13
C ARG A 31 -0.38 -2.54 35.66
N LEU A 32 0.43 -1.52 35.38
CA LEU A 32 0.93 -1.29 34.03
C LEU A 32 2.16 -2.16 33.77
N VAL A 33 2.27 -2.59 32.51
CA VAL A 33 3.37 -3.41 32.00
C VAL A 33 3.86 -2.74 30.72
N LEU A 34 5.15 -2.47 30.64
CA LEU A 34 5.81 -1.89 29.48
C LEU A 34 6.74 -2.96 28.89
N VAL A 35 6.53 -3.28 27.63
CA VAL A 35 7.41 -4.13 26.82
C VAL A 35 7.80 -3.34 25.59
N ASP A 36 9.09 -3.08 25.41
CA ASP A 36 9.60 -2.21 24.35
C ASP A 36 8.88 -0.84 24.34
N ASN A 37 8.04 -0.57 23.33
CA ASN A 37 7.23 0.64 23.18
C ASN A 37 5.73 0.45 23.48
N GLU A 38 5.30 -0.76 23.83
CA GLU A 38 3.90 -1.06 24.12
C GLU A 38 3.62 -1.01 25.63
N VAL A 39 2.59 -0.26 26.00
CA VAL A 39 2.03 -0.25 27.36
C VAL A 39 0.83 -1.18 27.38
N MET A 40 0.83 -2.12 28.30
CA MET A 40 -0.24 -3.06 28.59
C MET A 40 -0.71 -2.86 30.04
N GLN A 41 -1.90 -3.34 30.37
CA GLN A 41 -2.41 -3.36 31.74
C GLN A 41 -2.73 -4.79 32.16
N VAL A 42 -2.27 -5.23 33.32
CA VAL A 42 -2.62 -6.54 33.88
C VAL A 42 -4.14 -6.61 34.08
N ALA A 43 -4.76 -7.65 33.53
CA ALA A 43 -6.20 -7.82 33.59
C ALA A 43 -6.69 -8.02 35.04
N GLN A 44 -7.91 -7.56 35.33
CA GLN A 44 -8.46 -7.55 36.69
C GLN A 44 -8.69 -8.95 37.29
N ASN A 45 -8.77 -9.98 36.46
CA ASN A 45 -8.93 -11.38 36.86
C ASN A 45 -7.60 -12.08 37.21
N TYR A 46 -6.45 -11.45 36.92
CA TYR A 46 -5.16 -12.03 37.26
C TYR A 46 -4.99 -12.13 38.78
N THR A 47 -4.65 -13.33 39.27
CA THR A 47 -4.46 -13.60 40.71
C THR A 47 -3.02 -14.03 41.02
N SER A 48 -2.41 -14.87 40.17
CA SER A 48 -1.02 -15.33 40.31
C SER A 48 -0.57 -16.12 39.08
N GLY A 49 0.73 -16.32 38.90
CA GLY A 49 1.31 -17.19 37.87
C GLY A 49 2.16 -16.44 36.85
N THR A 50 3.01 -17.14 36.11
CA THR A 50 3.89 -16.54 35.10
C THR A 50 3.18 -16.21 33.79
N THR A 51 1.98 -16.74 33.57
CA THR A 51 1.11 -16.32 32.48
C THR A 51 0.20 -15.21 33.00
N VAL A 52 0.40 -14.01 32.50
CA VAL A 52 -0.28 -12.80 32.94
C VAL A 52 -1.24 -12.37 31.85
N ASP A 53 -2.55 -12.42 32.14
CA ASP A 53 -3.57 -11.85 31.27
C ASP A 53 -3.42 -10.33 31.23
N VAL A 54 -3.46 -9.74 30.02
CA VAL A 54 -3.26 -8.31 29.83
C VAL A 54 -4.26 -7.70 28.86
N LEU A 55 -4.64 -6.45 29.12
CA LEU A 55 -5.20 -5.56 28.12
C LEU A 55 -4.04 -4.89 27.35
N ARG A 56 -3.98 -5.14 26.05
CA ARG A 56 -2.92 -4.67 25.14
C ARG A 56 -3.14 -3.22 24.69
N GLY A 57 -2.07 -2.53 24.30
CA GLY A 57 -2.15 -1.22 23.64
C GLY A 57 -2.84 -0.11 24.44
N VAL A 58 -2.67 -0.07 25.76
CA VAL A 58 -3.23 1.00 26.59
C VAL A 58 -2.43 2.29 26.44
N ASN A 59 -2.98 3.41 26.92
CA ASN A 59 -2.37 4.75 26.85
C ASN A 59 -1.98 5.18 25.42
N GLY A 60 -2.71 4.71 24.40
CA GLY A 60 -2.47 5.02 22.99
C GLY A 60 -1.31 4.27 22.35
N SER A 61 -0.67 3.35 23.07
CA SER A 61 0.42 2.54 22.50
C SER A 61 -0.10 1.52 21.48
N ALA A 62 0.72 1.22 20.48
CA ALA A 62 0.38 0.23 19.46
C ALA A 62 0.58 -1.20 19.97
N THR A 63 -0.36 -2.10 19.64
CA THR A 63 -0.20 -3.53 19.88
C THR A 63 0.78 -4.11 18.86
N VAL A 64 1.90 -4.65 19.32
CA VAL A 64 2.97 -5.18 18.44
C VAL A 64 3.40 -6.58 18.87
N ALA A 65 4.08 -7.29 17.96
CA ALA A 65 4.70 -8.55 18.33
C ALA A 65 5.99 -8.29 19.12
N HIS A 66 6.19 -9.01 20.21
CA HIS A 66 7.41 -8.96 21.01
C HIS A 66 8.17 -10.28 20.93
N VAL A 67 9.49 -10.20 20.86
CA VAL A 67 10.34 -11.38 20.87
C VAL A 67 10.50 -11.93 22.29
N VAL A 68 10.79 -13.23 22.41
CA VAL A 68 11.20 -13.82 23.69
C VAL A 68 12.39 -13.06 24.26
N THR A 69 12.51 -12.98 25.58
CA THR A 69 13.54 -12.23 26.32
C THR A 69 13.44 -10.70 26.26
N SER A 70 12.45 -10.11 25.57
CA SER A 70 12.19 -8.66 25.69
C SER A 70 12.01 -8.28 27.17
N ASN A 71 12.55 -7.12 27.54
CA ASN A 71 12.46 -6.61 28.90
C ASN A 71 11.02 -6.20 29.19
N VAL A 72 10.52 -6.64 30.34
CA VAL A 72 9.18 -6.35 30.84
C VAL A 72 9.34 -5.50 32.09
N THR A 73 8.89 -4.25 32.04
CA THR A 73 8.91 -3.34 33.19
C THR A 73 7.49 -3.16 33.70
N HIS A 74 7.22 -3.37 34.98
CA HIS A 74 5.87 -3.28 35.53
C HIS A 74 5.82 -2.53 36.86
N GLY A 75 4.65 -1.98 37.19
CA GLY A 75 4.44 -1.21 38.41
C GLY A 75 3.08 -0.54 38.49
N ASP A 76 2.89 0.28 39.53
CA ASP A 76 1.68 1.08 39.68
C ASP A 76 1.70 2.21 38.63
N ALA A 77 0.53 2.65 38.15
CA ALA A 77 0.48 3.67 37.09
C ALA A 77 1.19 4.99 37.45
N THR A 78 1.23 5.33 38.74
CA THR A 78 1.94 6.50 39.28
C THR A 78 3.46 6.40 39.22
N ASP A 79 4.00 5.19 39.07
CA ASP A 79 5.45 4.95 39.03
C ASP A 79 6.01 5.13 37.59
N PHE A 80 5.15 5.16 36.57
CA PHE A 80 5.51 5.47 35.20
C PHE A 80 5.47 6.98 34.96
N SER A 81 6.56 7.55 34.45
CA SER A 81 6.52 8.92 33.92
C SER A 81 5.52 8.98 32.77
N THR A 82 4.67 10.01 32.73
CA THR A 82 3.69 10.21 31.66
C THR A 82 4.39 10.26 30.30
N ALA A 83 4.38 9.14 29.56
CA ALA A 83 4.83 9.12 28.19
C ALA A 83 3.88 10.01 27.36
N ALA A 84 4.42 10.78 26.41
CA ALA A 84 3.57 11.47 25.45
C ALA A 84 2.66 10.44 24.76
N SER A 85 1.38 10.76 24.58
CA SER A 85 0.43 9.91 23.84
C SER A 85 1.08 9.46 22.54
N GLN A 86 1.22 8.15 22.34
CA GLN A 86 1.59 7.66 21.02
C GLN A 86 0.39 7.93 20.10
N GLU A 87 0.63 8.61 18.97
CA GLU A 87 -0.40 8.88 17.98
C GLU A 87 -0.19 7.94 16.78
N ILE A 88 -1.25 7.21 16.41
CA ILE A 88 -1.27 6.50 15.13
C ILE A 88 -1.60 7.54 14.05
N VAL A 89 -0.60 7.91 13.26
CA VAL A 89 -0.79 8.78 12.09
C VAL A 89 -1.33 7.95 10.93
N GLY A 90 -2.65 8.00 10.73
CA GLY A 90 -3.27 7.46 9.52
C GLY A 90 -2.97 8.36 8.32
N TYR A 91 -2.17 7.87 7.37
CA TYR A 91 -2.06 8.53 6.06
C TYR A 91 -3.32 8.26 5.25
N GLN A 92 -3.82 9.28 4.54
CA GLN A 92 -4.89 9.07 3.57
C GLN A 92 -4.43 8.05 2.53
N ALA A 93 -5.27 7.06 2.23
CA ALA A 93 -4.96 6.07 1.20
C ALA A 93 -4.84 6.80 -0.16
N SER A 94 -3.64 6.86 -0.70
CA SER A 94 -3.40 7.25 -2.09
C SER A 94 -3.39 6.01 -2.98
N ARG A 95 -3.91 6.14 -4.20
CA ARG A 95 -3.80 5.08 -5.21
C ARG A 95 -2.32 4.77 -5.45
N ALA A 96 -1.92 3.51 -5.29
CA ALA A 96 -0.55 3.12 -5.54
C ALA A 96 -0.23 3.21 -7.04
N THR A 97 1.02 3.51 -7.40
CA THR A 97 1.50 3.43 -8.79
C THR A 97 2.63 2.41 -8.88
N VAL A 98 2.44 1.38 -9.69
CA VAL A 98 3.48 0.40 -9.99
C VAL A 98 4.23 0.84 -11.24
N ILE A 99 5.56 0.89 -11.17
CA ILE A 99 6.43 1.19 -12.31
C ILE A 99 7.07 -0.10 -12.80
N SER A 100 6.93 -0.41 -14.08
CA SER A 100 7.55 -1.57 -14.73
C SER A 100 8.35 -1.14 -15.96
N SER A 101 9.37 -1.92 -16.33
CA SER A 101 10.15 -1.72 -17.55
C SER A 101 10.02 -2.93 -18.46
N ILE A 102 9.73 -2.68 -19.75
CA ILE A 102 9.58 -3.70 -20.78
C ILE A 102 10.66 -3.48 -21.84
N THR A 103 11.41 -4.53 -22.15
CA THR A 103 12.52 -4.49 -23.12
C THR A 103 12.27 -5.34 -24.38
N ALA A 104 11.16 -6.09 -24.42
CA ALA A 104 10.82 -6.99 -25.52
C ALA A 104 9.30 -7.01 -25.77
N THR A 105 8.93 -7.42 -26.98
CA THR A 105 7.54 -7.68 -27.40
C THR A 105 6.86 -8.68 -26.47
N GLY A 106 5.60 -8.42 -26.10
CA GLY A 106 4.85 -9.28 -25.20
C GLY A 106 3.50 -8.69 -24.81
N THR A 107 2.87 -9.31 -23.80
CA THR A 107 1.59 -8.85 -23.24
C THR A 107 1.84 -8.19 -21.88
N LEU A 108 1.23 -7.02 -21.65
CA LEU A 108 1.26 -6.35 -20.37
C LEU A 108 0.42 -7.13 -19.35
N THR A 109 1.01 -7.45 -18.20
CA THR A 109 0.24 -7.86 -17.02
C THR A 109 -0.27 -6.61 -16.31
N LEU A 110 -1.59 -6.48 -16.20
CA LEU A 110 -2.21 -5.36 -15.48
C LEU A 110 -1.98 -5.49 -13.96
N PRO A 111 -1.79 -4.38 -13.24
CA PRO A 111 -1.69 -4.41 -11.78
C PRO A 111 -3.03 -4.77 -11.14
N THR A 112 -3.01 -5.06 -9.85
CA THR A 112 -4.23 -5.28 -9.06
C THR A 112 -5.17 -4.08 -9.16
N ALA A 113 -6.48 -4.34 -9.18
CA ALA A 113 -7.50 -3.30 -9.20
C ALA A 113 -7.29 -2.26 -8.09
N GLY A 114 -7.48 -0.99 -8.44
CA GLY A 114 -7.17 0.14 -7.55
C GLY A 114 -5.69 0.55 -7.54
N THR A 115 -4.88 0.10 -8.50
CA THR A 115 -3.47 0.48 -8.65
C THR A 115 -3.21 1.03 -10.06
N ASP A 116 -2.55 2.18 -10.14
CA ASP A 116 -2.11 2.77 -11.40
C ASP A 116 -0.83 2.07 -11.91
N ALA A 117 -0.63 2.07 -13.22
CA ALA A 117 0.56 1.50 -13.85
C ALA A 117 1.34 2.57 -14.64
N ARG A 118 2.67 2.54 -14.51
CA ARG A 118 3.59 3.26 -15.39
C ARG A 118 4.54 2.25 -16.04
N VAL A 119 4.42 2.11 -17.34
CA VAL A 119 5.21 1.15 -18.14
C VAL A 119 6.26 1.92 -18.93
N ILE A 120 7.53 1.59 -18.73
CA ILE A 120 8.66 2.18 -19.45
C ILE A 120 9.11 1.19 -20.54
N LEU A 121 8.98 1.57 -21.80
CA LEU A 121 9.51 0.83 -22.93
C LEU A 121 10.99 1.18 -23.07
N ASN A 122 11.86 0.23 -22.75
CA ASN A 122 13.31 0.41 -22.66
C ASN A 122 14.08 -0.52 -23.61
N GLY A 123 13.44 -0.93 -24.70
CA GLY A 123 14.08 -1.73 -25.75
C GLY A 123 14.86 -0.86 -26.72
N THR A 124 15.93 -1.42 -27.29
CA THR A 124 16.71 -0.79 -28.38
C THR A 124 16.08 -1.02 -29.76
N SER A 125 15.06 -1.88 -29.83
CA SER A 125 14.30 -2.25 -31.03
C SER A 125 12.81 -1.99 -30.81
N VAL A 126 12.02 -2.08 -31.87
CA VAL A 126 10.56 -2.01 -31.81
C VAL A 126 10.04 -3.06 -30.80
N ILE A 127 9.13 -2.61 -29.94
CA ILE A 127 8.40 -3.45 -28.98
C ILE A 127 6.95 -3.43 -29.43
N ALA A 128 6.39 -4.60 -29.70
CA ALA A 128 4.97 -4.77 -29.84
C ALA A 128 4.39 -5.17 -28.49
N LEU A 129 3.69 -4.26 -27.82
CA LEU A 129 3.08 -4.49 -26.53
C LEU A 129 1.57 -4.70 -26.69
N THR A 130 1.10 -5.90 -26.37
CA THR A 130 -0.32 -6.20 -26.26
C THR A 130 -0.82 -5.78 -24.88
N ILE A 131 -1.86 -4.95 -24.84
CA ILE A 131 -2.45 -4.39 -23.62
C ILE A 131 -3.85 -5.00 -23.45
N PRO A 132 -4.08 -5.82 -22.42
CA PRO A 132 -5.40 -6.37 -22.12
C PRO A 132 -6.43 -5.30 -21.79
N VAL A 133 -7.71 -5.63 -21.94
CA VAL A 133 -8.81 -4.81 -21.40
C VAL A 133 -8.71 -4.74 -19.86
N PRO A 134 -9.05 -3.60 -19.23
CA PRO A 134 -9.11 -3.52 -17.78
C PRO A 134 -10.34 -4.28 -17.28
N THR A 135 -10.28 -4.78 -16.05
CA THR A 135 -11.46 -5.31 -15.36
C THR A 135 -12.32 -4.16 -14.83
N LYS A 136 -13.60 -4.43 -14.56
CA LYS A 136 -14.57 -3.38 -14.15
C LYS A 136 -14.27 -2.75 -12.79
N ASP A 137 -13.53 -3.45 -11.93
CA ASP A 137 -13.05 -2.96 -10.64
C ASP A 137 -11.80 -2.07 -10.77
N MET A 138 -11.24 -1.91 -11.98
CA MET A 138 -10.15 -0.98 -12.25
C MET A 138 -10.63 0.44 -12.59
N ASP A 139 -11.91 0.77 -12.40
CA ASP A 139 -12.43 2.09 -12.76
C ASP A 139 -11.61 3.25 -12.15
N GLY A 140 -11.27 4.20 -13.02
CA GLY A 140 -10.41 5.34 -12.72
C GLY A 140 -8.91 5.03 -12.68
N CYS A 141 -8.45 3.78 -12.88
CA CYS A 141 -7.02 3.47 -12.89
C CYS A 141 -6.35 4.05 -14.13
N LEU A 142 -5.15 4.59 -13.95
CA LEU A 142 -4.32 5.15 -15.00
C LEU A 142 -3.29 4.13 -15.46
N LEU A 143 -3.17 3.98 -16.78
CA LEU A 143 -2.03 3.34 -17.42
C LEU A 143 -1.27 4.42 -18.20
N THR A 144 -0.04 4.69 -17.77
CA THR A 144 0.90 5.59 -18.46
C THR A 144 2.00 4.76 -19.10
N ILE A 145 2.22 4.93 -20.39
CA ILE A 145 3.27 4.27 -21.16
C ILE A 145 4.26 5.33 -21.59
N VAL A 146 5.54 5.09 -21.32
CA VAL A 146 6.64 5.99 -21.66
C VAL A 146 7.66 5.25 -22.49
N GLY A 147 8.06 5.80 -23.63
CA GLY A 147 9.17 5.26 -24.43
C GLY A 147 10.47 5.96 -24.07
N ASN A 148 11.50 5.21 -23.72
CA ASN A 148 12.82 5.72 -23.32
C ASN A 148 13.85 5.73 -24.47
N GLY A 149 13.42 5.43 -25.70
CA GLY A 149 14.30 5.31 -26.86
C GLY A 149 13.66 5.83 -28.15
N ALA A 150 14.39 5.70 -29.26
CA ALA A 150 14.00 6.17 -30.59
C ALA A 150 13.36 5.07 -31.46
N ALA A 151 12.68 4.10 -30.86
CA ALA A 151 12.00 3.04 -31.59
C ALA A 151 10.50 3.35 -31.75
N ALA A 152 9.94 3.09 -32.94
CA ALA A 152 8.50 3.15 -33.17
C ALA A 152 7.82 1.89 -32.60
N HIS A 153 7.44 1.93 -31.33
CA HIS A 153 6.74 0.85 -30.65
C HIS A 153 5.28 0.76 -31.12
N THR A 154 4.70 -0.43 -31.05
CA THR A 154 3.28 -0.65 -31.35
C THR A 154 2.56 -1.10 -30.09
N LEU A 155 1.51 -0.39 -29.72
CA LEU A 155 0.68 -0.67 -28.55
C LEU A 155 -0.68 -1.18 -29.05
N THR A 156 -0.98 -2.45 -28.78
CA THR A 156 -2.20 -3.12 -29.24
C THR A 156 -3.16 -3.35 -28.09
N PHE A 157 -4.27 -2.61 -28.05
CA PHE A 157 -5.34 -2.73 -27.07
C PHE A 157 -6.33 -3.80 -27.49
N THR A 158 -6.43 -4.90 -26.73
CA THR A 158 -7.20 -6.09 -27.17
C THR A 158 -8.70 -5.84 -27.35
N GLY A 159 -9.28 -4.82 -26.71
CA GLY A 159 -10.68 -4.42 -26.86
C GLY A 159 -10.91 -3.17 -27.72
N GLY A 160 -9.84 -2.59 -28.27
CA GLY A 160 -9.88 -1.24 -28.81
C GLY A 160 -9.97 -0.16 -27.72
N LEU A 161 -9.49 1.04 -28.04
CA LEU A 161 -9.77 2.22 -27.23
C LEU A 161 -11.27 2.52 -27.22
N SER A 162 -11.80 2.84 -26.05
CA SER A 162 -13.22 3.09 -25.79
C SER A 162 -14.18 2.00 -26.30
N GLY A 163 -13.70 0.76 -26.47
CA GLY A 163 -14.50 -0.37 -26.93
C GLY A 163 -14.70 -0.45 -28.45
N ALA A 164 -13.92 0.28 -29.24
CA ALA A 164 -14.07 0.33 -30.69
C ALA A 164 -13.60 -0.95 -31.44
N GLY A 165 -13.21 -1.99 -30.70
CA GLY A 165 -12.65 -3.22 -31.28
C GLY A 165 -11.44 -2.89 -32.16
N SER A 166 -11.37 -3.51 -33.33
CA SER A 166 -10.26 -3.35 -34.28
C SER A 166 -10.21 -2.00 -35.01
N SER A 167 -11.16 -1.09 -34.74
CA SER A 167 -11.18 0.22 -35.41
C SER A 167 -10.19 1.20 -34.79
N TYR A 168 -9.91 1.06 -33.48
CA TYR A 168 -8.96 1.86 -32.71
C TYR A 168 -8.16 0.99 -31.72
N ASP A 169 -7.59 -0.11 -32.19
CA ASP A 169 -6.84 -1.06 -31.36
C ASP A 169 -5.33 -0.86 -31.38
N VAL A 170 -4.76 -0.18 -32.37
CA VAL A 170 -3.30 -0.01 -32.48
C VAL A 170 -2.88 1.46 -32.40
N VAL A 171 -1.98 1.76 -31.47
CA VAL A 171 -1.25 3.03 -31.40
C VAL A 171 0.22 2.77 -31.77
N THR A 172 0.73 3.47 -32.78
CA THR A 172 2.16 3.43 -33.14
C THR A 172 2.86 4.67 -32.62
N THR A 173 3.94 4.49 -31.86
CA THR A 173 4.74 5.61 -31.31
C THR A 173 5.73 6.12 -32.36
N ASN A 174 6.15 7.40 -32.28
CA ASN A 174 7.17 7.91 -33.19
C ASN A 174 8.55 7.29 -32.88
N SER A 175 9.42 7.27 -33.90
CA SER A 175 10.79 6.72 -33.84
C SER A 175 11.87 7.79 -33.61
N THR A 176 11.51 9.00 -33.17
CA THR A 176 12.46 10.14 -33.16
C THR A 176 12.80 10.67 -31.78
N ALA A 177 11.95 10.44 -30.78
CA ALA A 177 12.11 10.97 -29.44
C ALA A 177 11.32 10.14 -28.42
N PRO A 178 11.61 10.28 -27.12
CA PRO A 178 10.77 9.73 -26.07
C PRO A 178 9.29 10.11 -26.23
N ILE A 179 8.42 9.17 -25.87
CA ILE A 179 6.96 9.34 -25.92
C ILE A 179 6.35 9.17 -24.54
N ALA A 180 5.19 9.80 -24.34
CA ALA A 180 4.31 9.51 -23.23
C ALA A 180 2.87 9.39 -23.74
N PHE A 181 2.18 8.33 -23.36
CA PHE A 181 0.79 8.07 -23.69
C PHE A 181 0.05 7.58 -22.45
N THR A 182 -1.13 8.12 -22.17
CA THR A 182 -1.90 7.76 -20.98
C THR A 182 -3.33 7.40 -21.34
N VAL A 183 -3.87 6.37 -20.69
CA VAL A 183 -5.27 5.95 -20.75
C VAL A 183 -5.84 5.83 -19.33
N ILE A 184 -7.17 5.98 -19.20
CA ILE A 184 -7.94 5.73 -17.96
C ILE A 184 -8.93 4.60 -18.18
N ALA A 185 -9.05 3.71 -17.20
CA ALA A 185 -10.07 2.66 -17.21
C ALA A 185 -11.45 3.24 -16.83
N CYS A 186 -12.47 2.89 -17.60
CA CYS A 186 -13.88 3.18 -17.28
C CYS A 186 -14.77 2.08 -17.86
N ASN A 187 -15.59 1.45 -17.03
CA ASN A 187 -16.51 0.37 -17.39
C ASN A 187 -15.81 -0.80 -18.12
N GLY A 188 -14.60 -1.16 -17.69
CA GLY A 188 -13.81 -2.22 -18.33
C GLY A 188 -13.27 -1.86 -19.73
N LEU A 189 -13.16 -0.57 -20.05
CA LEU A 189 -12.60 -0.06 -21.30
C LEU A 189 -11.47 0.94 -21.02
N TRP A 190 -10.46 0.96 -21.89
CA TRP A 190 -9.42 2.00 -21.87
C TRP A 190 -9.85 3.22 -22.66
N ASN A 191 -9.85 4.39 -22.02
CA ASN A 191 -10.12 5.67 -22.66
C ASN A 191 -8.83 6.49 -22.72
N SER A 192 -8.40 6.87 -23.91
CA SER A 192 -7.18 7.69 -24.09
C SER A 192 -7.36 9.08 -23.52
N PHE A 193 -6.39 9.54 -22.74
CA PHE A 193 -6.27 10.97 -22.50
C PHE A 193 -5.80 11.66 -23.77
N VAL A 194 -6.65 12.49 -24.34
CA VAL A 194 -6.28 13.39 -25.42
C VAL A 194 -6.27 14.81 -24.84
N ALA A 195 -5.08 15.40 -24.72
CA ALA A 195 -4.98 16.83 -24.46
C ALA A 195 -5.33 17.56 -25.76
N THR A 196 -6.54 18.12 -25.84
CA THR A 196 -6.92 18.95 -26.98
C THR A 196 -6.04 20.20 -26.99
N PRO A 197 -5.22 20.47 -28.03
CA PRO A 197 -4.47 21.72 -28.10
C PRO A 197 -5.46 22.89 -28.23
N MET A 198 -5.60 23.69 -27.17
CA MET A 198 -6.47 24.86 -27.16
C MET A 198 -5.64 26.13 -27.38
N ALA A 199 -5.90 26.84 -28.48
CA ALA A 199 -5.35 28.16 -28.78
C ALA A 199 -6.43 29.06 -29.42
N GLY A 200 -6.38 30.37 -29.18
CA GLY A 200 -7.38 31.34 -29.65
C GLY A 200 -8.69 31.38 -28.82
N THR A 201 -9.75 31.98 -29.37
CA THR A 201 -11.10 31.99 -28.74
C THR A 201 -11.81 30.67 -29.03
N VAL A 202 -11.87 29.80 -28.02
CA VAL A 202 -12.58 28.51 -28.12
C VAL A 202 -14.06 28.73 -27.80
N THR A 203 -14.92 28.72 -28.82
CA THR A 203 -16.38 28.90 -28.69
C THR A 203 -17.16 27.62 -28.45
N ASN A 204 -16.56 26.44 -28.66
CA ASN A 204 -17.13 25.15 -28.28
C ASN A 204 -16.01 24.09 -28.16
N ILE A 205 -16.15 23.14 -27.23
CA ILE A 205 -15.34 21.91 -27.14
C ILE A 205 -16.30 20.74 -27.28
N THR A 206 -16.27 20.06 -28.42
CA THR A 206 -16.96 18.78 -28.61
C THR A 206 -15.96 17.64 -28.54
N GLY A 207 -15.98 16.89 -27.43
CA GLY A 207 -15.30 15.61 -27.31
C GLY A 207 -16.16 14.51 -27.94
N THR A 208 -15.88 14.13 -29.18
CA THR A 208 -16.54 12.99 -29.83
C THR A 208 -15.67 11.75 -29.70
N VAL A 209 -16.25 10.69 -29.15
CA VAL A 209 -15.75 9.32 -29.32
C VAL A 209 -16.60 8.70 -30.42
N ALA A 210 -15.97 8.16 -31.45
CA ALA A 210 -16.62 7.28 -32.43
C ALA A 210 -16.38 5.83 -32.02
#